data_AF-A0AAN9AFZ1-F1
#
_entry.id   AF-A0AAN9AFZ1-F1
#
_cell.length_a   1.000
_cell.length_b   1.000
_cell.length_c   1.000
_cell.angle_alpha   90.00
_cell.angle_beta   90.00
_cell.angle_gamma   90.00
#
_symmetry.space_group_name_H-M   'P 1'
#
loop_
_entity.id
_entity.type
_entity.pdbx_description
1 polymer ?
#
loop_
_entity_poly.entity_id
_entity_poly.type
_entity_poly.pdbx_seq_one_letter_code
_entity_poly.pdbx_strand_id
1 'polypeptide(L)'
;MRNYLRDNALNLCQLLEPLVCVKAKEDVATALVHVMEAENAAIPFLVSLILSDIQRIVDNDHLLLRGNSIATKAIEAYMRLVGENYLQEILSQSIQALIASSEDLEVDPLRIANVTSLPAHREALKHWASRIWEKILNSSHKFPVELQDIFYLLRKHMSNQDKSELTDNLIS
;
A
#
# COMPACT_ATOMS: atom_id res chain seq x y z
N MET A 1 -25.19 4.67 -16.67
CA MET A 1 -23.79 5.09 -16.47
C MET A 1 -23.03 4.18 -15.52
N ARG A 2 -23.56 3.85 -14.32
CA ARG A 2 -22.89 2.92 -13.37
C ARG A 2 -22.64 1.50 -13.91
N ASN A 3 -23.64 0.89 -14.57
CA ASN A 3 -23.46 -0.44 -15.19
C ASN A 3 -22.35 -0.44 -16.26
N TYR A 4 -22.27 0.61 -17.08
CA TYR A 4 -21.22 0.73 -18.09
C TYR A 4 -19.82 0.80 -17.46
N LEU A 5 -19.67 1.56 -16.37
CA LEU A 5 -18.40 1.63 -15.64
C LEU A 5 -18.04 0.29 -15.01
N ARG A 6 -18.99 -0.43 -14.42
CA ARG A 6 -18.77 -1.77 -13.85
C ARG A 6 -18.18 -2.73 -14.87
N ASP A 7 -18.71 -2.71 -16.09
CA ASP A 7 -18.34 -3.67 -17.13
C ASP A 7 -17.09 -3.26 -17.94
N ASN A 8 -16.73 -1.97 -17.93
CA ASN A 8 -15.65 -1.42 -18.79
C ASN A 8 -14.52 -0.72 -18.03
N ALA A 9 -14.55 -0.67 -16.69
CA ALA A 9 -13.54 0.05 -15.90
C ALA A 9 -12.11 -0.42 -16.18
N LEU A 10 -11.90 -1.73 -16.37
CA LEU A 10 -10.58 -2.28 -16.70
C LEU A 10 -10.08 -1.76 -18.07
N ASN A 11 -10.93 -1.82 -19.09
CA ASN A 11 -10.60 -1.33 -20.44
C ASN A 11 -10.32 0.18 -20.43
N LEU A 12 -11.10 0.93 -19.65
CA LEU A 12 -10.90 2.37 -19.49
C LEU A 12 -9.57 2.68 -18.81
N CYS A 13 -9.19 1.94 -17.76
CA CYS A 13 -7.88 2.08 -17.13
C CYS A 13 -6.75 1.79 -18.13
N GLN A 14 -6.83 0.70 -18.87
CA GLN A 14 -5.82 0.32 -19.86
C GLN A 14 -5.66 1.37 -20.98
N LEU A 15 -6.77 1.96 -21.44
CA LEU A 15 -6.75 3.02 -22.46
C LEU A 15 -6.15 4.32 -21.92
N LEU A 16 -6.46 4.68 -20.67
CA LEU A 16 -5.98 5.92 -20.06
C LEU A 16 -4.53 5.82 -19.58
N GLU A 17 -4.06 4.63 -19.22
CA GLU A 17 -2.72 4.38 -18.65
C GLU A 17 -1.57 5.09 -19.41
N PRO A 18 -1.48 5.05 -20.75
CA PRO A 18 -0.44 5.77 -21.48
C PRO A 18 -0.78 7.24 -21.80
N LEU A 19 -2.04 7.67 -21.64
CA LEU A 19 -2.53 8.96 -22.15
C LEU A 19 -2.57 10.07 -21.11
N VAL A 20 -2.66 9.72 -19.82
CA VAL A 20 -2.86 10.71 -18.75
C VAL A 20 -1.63 10.87 -17.86
N CYS A 21 -1.46 12.09 -17.32
CA CYS A 21 -0.40 12.37 -16.35
C CYS A 21 -0.63 11.65 -15.01
N VAL A 22 0.42 11.52 -14.20
CA VAL A 22 0.37 10.82 -12.90
C VAL A 22 -0.76 11.33 -12.00
N LYS A 23 -1.00 12.65 -11.98
CA LYS A 23 -2.06 13.23 -11.16
C LYS A 23 -3.46 12.78 -11.61
N ALA A 24 -3.70 12.79 -12.91
CA ALA A 24 -4.96 12.31 -13.47
C ALA A 24 -5.15 10.79 -13.26
N LYS A 25 -4.07 9.98 -13.24
CA LYS A 25 -4.15 8.56 -12.86
C LYS A 25 -4.66 8.38 -11.44
N GLU A 26 -4.13 9.17 -10.50
CA GLU A 26 -4.57 9.15 -9.10
C GLU A 26 -6.05 9.53 -8.96
N ASP A 27 -6.48 10.60 -9.63
CA ASP A 27 -7.85 11.10 -9.56
C ASP A 27 -8.84 10.07 -10.17
N VAL A 28 -8.50 9.49 -11.33
CA VAL A 28 -9.30 8.44 -11.98
C VAL A 28 -9.36 7.18 -11.13
N ALA A 29 -8.21 6.71 -10.62
CA ALA A 29 -8.14 5.51 -9.79
C ALA A 29 -9.00 5.67 -8.53
N THR A 30 -8.87 6.80 -7.83
CA THR A 30 -9.64 7.10 -6.62
C THR A 30 -11.14 7.13 -6.92
N ALA A 31 -11.56 7.82 -7.98
CA ALA A 31 -12.96 7.88 -8.38
C ALA A 31 -13.53 6.49 -8.72
N LEU A 32 -12.79 5.69 -9.48
CA LEU A 32 -13.20 4.33 -9.84
C LEU A 32 -13.31 3.42 -8.62
N VAL A 33 -12.36 3.48 -7.69
CA VAL A 33 -12.40 2.72 -6.44
C VAL A 33 -13.67 3.04 -5.65
N HIS A 34 -14.01 4.31 -5.47
CA HIS A 34 -15.24 4.69 -4.78
C HIS A 34 -16.51 4.22 -5.48
N VAL A 35 -16.55 4.29 -6.82
CA VAL A 35 -17.70 3.79 -7.60
C VAL A 35 -17.82 2.28 -7.48
N MET A 36 -16.72 1.53 -7.59
CA MET A 36 -16.73 0.08 -7.48
C MET A 36 -17.07 -0.40 -6.07
N GLU A 37 -16.61 0.32 -5.05
CA GLU A 37 -16.96 0.03 -3.65
C GLU A 37 -18.47 0.21 -3.42
N ALA A 38 -19.06 1.31 -3.91
CA ALA A 38 -20.50 1.55 -3.83
C ALA A 38 -21.35 0.47 -4.52
N GLU A 39 -20.76 -0.30 -5.44
CA GLU A 39 -21.41 -1.37 -6.20
C GLU A 39 -21.00 -2.79 -5.72
N ASN A 40 -20.28 -2.89 -4.59
CA ASN A 40 -19.70 -4.12 -4.04
C ASN A 40 -18.84 -4.90 -5.05
N ALA A 41 -18.07 -4.16 -5.87
CA ALA A 41 -17.25 -4.69 -6.94
C ALA A 41 -15.78 -4.24 -6.86
N ALA A 42 -15.35 -3.56 -5.79
CA ALA A 42 -13.99 -3.05 -5.64
C ALA A 42 -12.93 -4.15 -5.64
N ILE A 43 -13.09 -5.18 -4.81
CA ILE A 43 -12.17 -6.32 -4.71
C ILE A 43 -11.93 -7.01 -6.08
N PRO A 44 -12.97 -7.50 -6.79
CA PRO A 44 -12.74 -8.15 -8.09
C PRO A 44 -12.14 -7.20 -9.12
N PHE A 45 -12.56 -5.94 -9.15
CA PHE A 45 -11.96 -4.92 -10.03
C PHE A 45 -10.47 -4.71 -9.76
N LEU A 46 -10.09 -4.51 -8.49
CA LEU A 46 -8.70 -4.28 -8.08
C LEU A 46 -7.82 -5.48 -8.42
N VAL A 47 -8.30 -6.70 -8.13
CA VAL A 47 -7.59 -7.93 -8.48
C VAL A 47 -7.36 -8.02 -9.99
N SER A 48 -8.40 -7.81 -10.80
CA SER A 48 -8.25 -7.83 -12.27
C SER A 48 -7.29 -6.75 -12.79
N LEU A 49 -7.37 -5.55 -12.23
CA LEU A 49 -6.52 -4.43 -12.63
C LEU A 49 -5.04 -4.67 -12.30
N ILE A 50 -4.75 -5.15 -11.08
CA ILE A 50 -3.38 -5.47 -10.64
C ILE A 50 -2.82 -6.64 -11.45
N LEU A 51 -3.59 -7.70 -11.68
CA LEU A 51 -3.15 -8.82 -12.51
C LEU A 51 -2.86 -8.39 -13.96
N SER A 52 -3.68 -7.50 -14.52
CA SER A 52 -3.40 -6.92 -15.84
C SER A 52 -2.11 -6.10 -15.86
N ASP A 53 -1.82 -5.34 -14.79
CA ASP A 53 -0.60 -4.55 -14.70
C ASP A 53 0.64 -5.46 -14.56
N ILE A 54 0.55 -6.55 -13.80
CA ILE A 54 1.58 -7.59 -13.70
C ILE A 54 1.87 -8.22 -15.06
N GLN A 55 0.83 -8.54 -15.83
CA GLN A 55 1.01 -9.13 -17.16
C GLN A 55 1.71 -8.18 -18.13
N ARG A 56 1.54 -6.87 -17.95
CA ARG A 56 2.18 -5.84 -18.77
C ARG A 56 3.67 -5.65 -18.40
N ILE A 57 4.02 -5.89 -17.14
CA ILE A 57 5.38 -5.75 -16.61
C ILE A 57 6.05 -7.13 -16.68
N VAL A 58 6.54 -7.50 -17.87
CA VAL A 58 7.15 -8.83 -18.09
C VAL A 58 8.59 -8.92 -17.58
N ASP A 59 9.31 -7.79 -17.50
CA ASP A 59 10.76 -7.75 -17.23
C ASP A 59 11.19 -6.84 -16.05
N ASN A 60 10.25 -6.20 -15.34
CA ASN A 60 10.56 -5.18 -14.31
C ASN A 60 9.74 -5.37 -13.03
N ASP A 61 9.85 -6.56 -12.45
CA ASP A 61 9.13 -6.96 -11.23
C ASP A 61 9.35 -6.02 -10.03
N HIS A 62 10.47 -5.28 -10.01
CA HIS A 62 10.80 -4.29 -8.99
C HIS A 62 9.86 -3.07 -8.98
N LEU A 63 9.10 -2.83 -10.07
CA LEU A 63 8.15 -1.73 -10.21
C LEU A 63 6.72 -2.13 -9.84
N LEU A 64 6.49 -3.41 -9.52
CA LEU A 64 5.17 -3.91 -9.17
C LEU A 64 4.62 -3.21 -7.93
N LEU A 65 3.45 -2.57 -8.06
CA LEU A 65 2.81 -1.76 -7.01
C LEU A 65 3.69 -0.63 -6.44
N ARG A 66 4.77 -0.28 -7.14
CA ARG A 66 5.68 0.83 -6.81
C ARG A 66 5.78 1.87 -7.94
N GLY A 67 5.19 1.57 -9.10
CA GLY A 67 5.13 2.48 -10.25
C GLY A 67 3.96 3.47 -10.19
N ASN A 68 3.98 4.46 -11.08
CA ASN A 68 2.89 5.44 -11.27
C ASN A 68 1.77 4.90 -12.18
N SER A 69 1.38 3.62 -12.01
CA SER A 69 0.28 3.02 -12.76
C SER A 69 -1.07 3.29 -12.11
N ILE A 70 -2.15 3.25 -12.89
CA ILE A 70 -3.52 3.34 -12.36
C ILE A 70 -3.78 2.19 -11.39
N ALA A 71 -3.19 1.01 -11.61
CA ALA A 71 -3.28 -0.13 -10.69
C ALA A 71 -2.69 0.19 -9.32
N THR A 72 -1.47 0.73 -9.26
CA THR A 72 -0.84 1.17 -8.00
C THR A 72 -1.69 2.24 -7.32
N LYS A 73 -2.16 3.24 -8.05
CA LYS A 73 -3.00 4.31 -7.48
C LYS A 73 -4.36 3.81 -6.98
N ALA A 74 -4.93 2.80 -7.62
CA ALA A 74 -6.19 2.22 -7.19
C ALA A 74 -6.04 1.43 -5.89
N ILE A 75 -5.00 0.59 -5.76
CA ILE A 75 -4.79 -0.14 -4.50
C ILE A 75 -4.38 0.79 -3.35
N GLU A 76 -3.56 1.82 -3.61
CA GLU A 76 -3.25 2.87 -2.61
C GLU A 76 -4.53 3.55 -2.09
N ALA A 77 -5.41 3.95 -3.01
CA ALA A 77 -6.69 4.58 -2.66
C ALA A 77 -7.59 3.63 -1.86
N TYR A 78 -7.66 2.35 -2.24
CA TYR A 78 -8.47 1.37 -1.52
C TYR A 78 -7.92 1.04 -0.14
N MET A 79 -6.60 0.85 -0.01
CA MET A 79 -5.95 0.66 1.29
C MET A 79 -6.22 1.83 2.24
N ARG A 80 -6.23 3.06 1.72
CA ARG A 80 -6.62 4.24 2.52
C ARG A 80 -8.09 4.16 2.95
N LEU A 81 -8.98 3.82 2.02
CA LEU A 81 -10.43 3.76 2.26
C LEU A 81 -10.81 2.76 3.37
N VAL A 82 -10.25 1.55 3.35
CA VAL A 82 -10.63 0.49 4.30
C VAL A 82 -9.65 0.36 5.49
N GLY A 83 -8.42 0.84 5.32
CA GLY A 83 -7.34 0.67 6.30
C GLY A 83 -7.17 1.84 7.27
N GLU A 84 -7.84 2.97 7.08
CA GLU A 84 -7.66 4.16 7.93
C GLU A 84 -7.94 3.86 9.41
N ASN A 85 -9.09 3.24 9.71
CA ASN A 85 -9.46 2.89 11.09
C ASN A 85 -8.47 1.90 11.71
N TYR A 86 -8.02 0.91 10.94
CA TYR A 86 -7.01 -0.05 11.37
C TYR A 86 -5.70 0.66 11.74
N LEU A 87 -5.18 1.54 10.88
CA LEU A 87 -3.95 2.27 11.15
C LEU A 87 -4.08 3.20 12.36
N GLN A 88 -5.21 3.88 12.50
CA GLN A 88 -5.49 4.71 13.66
C GLN A 88 -5.49 3.88 14.95
N GLU A 89 -6.18 2.73 14.97
CA GLU A 89 -6.25 1.90 16.15
C GLU A 89 -4.87 1.34 16.58
N ILE A 90 -4.04 0.94 15.62
CA ILE A 90 -2.77 0.26 15.92
C ILE A 90 -1.63 1.24 16.21
N LEU A 91 -1.56 2.36 15.46
CA LEU A 91 -0.39 3.23 15.46
C LEU A 91 -0.59 4.57 16.17
N SER A 92 -1.83 5.05 16.34
CA SER A 92 -2.08 6.39 16.90
C SER A 92 -1.39 6.61 18.25
N GLN A 93 -1.52 5.66 19.18
CA GLN A 93 -0.92 5.78 20.52
C GLN A 93 0.61 5.85 20.47
N SER A 94 1.25 5.02 19.64
CA SER A 94 2.71 5.00 19.51
C SER A 94 3.22 6.29 18.85
N ILE A 95 2.53 6.79 17.84
CA ILE A 95 2.87 8.04 17.16
C ILE A 95 2.69 9.23 18.10
N GLN A 96 1.59 9.30 18.85
CA GLN A 96 1.36 10.38 19.82
C GLN A 96 2.41 10.35 20.93
N ALA A 97 2.79 9.18 21.43
CA ALA A 97 3.83 9.03 22.43
C ALA A 97 5.22 9.46 21.89
N LEU A 98 5.52 9.16 20.63
CA LEU A 98 6.73 9.61 19.96
C LEU A 98 6.77 11.13 19.80
N ILE A 99 5.67 11.74 19.35
CA ILE A 99 5.54 13.20 19.20
C ILE A 99 5.67 13.92 20.56
N ALA A 100 5.17 13.31 21.64
CA ALA A 100 5.28 13.85 22.98
C ALA A 100 6.67 13.60 23.63
N SER A 101 7.51 12.76 23.02
CA SER A 101 8.86 12.49 23.51
C SER A 101 9.79 13.66 23.18
N SER A 102 10.75 13.91 24.06
CA SER A 102 11.84 14.87 23.83
C SER A 102 13.12 14.19 23.33
N GLU A 103 13.01 12.95 22.84
CA GLU A 103 14.17 12.17 22.39
C GLU A 103 14.59 12.61 20.99
N ASP A 104 15.89 12.83 20.81
CA ASP A 104 16.47 13.07 19.50
C ASP A 104 16.83 11.73 18.85
N LEU A 105 16.27 11.49 17.67
CA LEU A 105 16.45 10.27 16.88
C LEU A 105 17.41 10.49 15.69
N GLU A 106 18.06 11.64 15.60
CA GLU A 106 19.04 11.93 14.55
C GLU A 106 20.26 11.02 14.68
N VAL A 107 20.59 10.32 13.60
CA VAL A 107 21.70 9.35 13.54
C VAL A 107 22.78 9.75 12.54
N ASP A 108 22.57 10.84 11.79
CA ASP A 108 23.60 11.44 10.93
C ASP A 108 24.64 12.20 11.78
N PRO A 109 25.90 11.74 11.84
CA PRO A 109 26.94 12.39 12.62
C PRO A 109 27.20 13.85 12.23
N LEU A 110 26.84 14.27 11.01
CA LEU A 110 27.02 15.64 10.53
C LEU A 110 25.91 16.59 10.99
N ARG A 111 24.78 16.05 11.46
CA ARG A 111 23.59 16.82 11.87
C ARG A 111 23.43 16.89 13.39
N ILE A 112 24.19 16.10 14.14
CA ILE A 112 24.12 16.05 15.60
C ILE A 112 25.08 17.06 16.21
N ALA A 113 24.58 17.87 17.15
CA ALA A 113 25.37 18.88 17.85
C ALA A 113 26.49 18.27 18.73
N ASN A 114 26.26 17.08 19.28
CA ASN A 114 27.23 16.37 20.11
C ASN A 114 27.32 14.88 19.71
N VAL A 115 28.42 14.50 19.05
CA VAL A 115 28.65 13.12 18.58
C VAL A 115 28.63 12.08 19.71
N THR A 116 28.87 12.46 20.97
CA THR A 116 28.80 11.51 22.09
C THR A 116 27.38 11.06 22.43
N SER A 117 26.34 11.76 21.96
CA SER A 117 24.93 11.34 22.10
C SER A 117 24.48 10.37 21.00
N LEU A 118 25.25 10.20 19.93
CA LEU A 118 24.92 9.33 18.80
C LEU A 118 24.57 7.88 19.20
N PRO A 119 25.29 7.22 20.14
CA PRO A 119 24.87 5.89 20.61
C PRO A 119 23.48 5.91 21.26
N ALA A 120 23.17 6.93 22.06
CA ALA A 120 21.87 7.07 22.70
C ALA A 120 20.75 7.31 21.68
N HIS A 121 20.97 8.18 20.69
CA HIS A 121 19.99 8.43 19.61
C HIS A 121 19.70 7.16 18.80
N ARG A 122 20.72 6.36 18.51
CA ARG A 122 20.56 5.08 17.81
C ARG A 122 19.74 4.08 18.62
N GLU A 123 19.98 3.97 19.91
CA GLU A 123 19.20 3.08 20.77
C GLU A 123 17.75 3.57 20.93
N ALA A 124 17.52 4.87 21.05
CA ALA A 124 16.18 5.44 21.05
C ALA A 124 15.44 5.16 19.72
N LEU A 125 16.10 5.35 18.57
CA LEU A 125 15.51 5.07 17.26
C LEU A 125 15.15 3.59 17.11
N LYS A 126 16.05 2.68 17.49
CA LYS A 126 15.77 1.24 17.50
C LYS A 126 14.61 0.90 18.41
N HIS A 127 14.57 1.47 19.62
CA HIS A 127 13.49 1.24 20.58
C HIS A 127 12.12 1.62 20.00
N TRP A 128 12.00 2.82 19.42
CA TRP A 128 10.76 3.26 18.77
C TRP A 128 10.38 2.40 17.57
N ALA A 129 11.35 2.05 16.72
CA ALA A 129 11.12 1.20 15.57
C ALA A 129 10.62 -0.19 16.01
N SER A 130 11.26 -0.82 16.99
CA SER A 130 10.84 -2.11 17.56
C SER A 130 9.44 -2.03 18.16
N ARG A 131 9.14 -0.97 18.92
CA ARG A 131 7.81 -0.78 19.52
C ARG A 131 6.71 -0.65 18.48
N ILE A 132 6.93 0.12 17.41
CA ILE A 132 5.97 0.26 16.30
C ILE A 132 5.83 -1.07 15.57
N TRP A 133 6.95 -1.76 15.30
CA TRP A 133 6.96 -3.06 14.64
C TRP A 133 6.17 -4.12 15.41
N GLU A 134 6.37 -4.21 16.72
CA GLU A 134 5.61 -5.12 17.60
C GLU A 134 4.11 -4.83 17.57
N LYS A 135 3.69 -3.56 17.50
CA LYS A 135 2.27 -3.21 17.37
C LYS A 135 1.67 -3.75 16.07
N ILE A 136 2.40 -3.64 14.96
CA ILE A 136 1.98 -4.15 13.64
C ILE A 136 1.93 -5.68 13.64
N LEU A 137 2.95 -6.36 14.18
CA LEU A 137 2.98 -7.82 14.22
C LEU A 137 1.81 -8.39 15.05
N ASN A 138 1.53 -7.77 16.20
CA ASN A 138 0.48 -8.22 17.09
C ASN A 138 -0.94 -7.83 16.62
N SER A 139 -1.09 -7.02 15.57
CA SER A 139 -2.39 -6.57 15.04
C SER A 139 -2.92 -7.39 13.87
N SER A 140 -2.28 -8.52 13.52
CA SER A 140 -2.70 -9.37 12.39
C SER A 140 -4.19 -9.76 12.44
N HIS A 141 -4.72 -10.02 13.63
CA HIS A 141 -6.14 -10.36 13.85
C HIS A 141 -7.13 -9.20 13.62
N LYS A 142 -6.64 -7.96 13.53
CA LYS A 142 -7.43 -6.74 13.26
C LYS A 142 -7.27 -6.24 11.82
N PHE A 143 -6.43 -6.90 11.02
CA PHE A 143 -6.15 -6.46 9.66
C PHE A 143 -7.43 -6.51 8.80
N PRO A 144 -7.73 -5.48 7.96
CA PRO A 144 -8.99 -5.41 7.21
C PRO A 144 -9.22 -6.62 6.32
N VAL A 145 -10.40 -7.25 6.44
CA VAL A 145 -10.73 -8.49 5.72
C VAL A 145 -10.76 -8.29 4.20
N GLU A 146 -11.17 -7.10 3.75
CA GLU A 146 -11.22 -6.71 2.35
C GLU A 146 -9.82 -6.74 1.71
N LEU A 147 -8.81 -6.29 2.46
CA LEU A 147 -7.40 -6.36 2.01
C LEU A 147 -6.86 -7.78 2.07
N GLN A 148 -7.26 -8.58 3.08
CA GLN A 148 -6.91 -10.00 3.13
C GLN A 148 -7.41 -10.74 1.88
N ASP A 149 -8.66 -10.49 1.48
CA ASP A 149 -9.26 -11.09 0.30
C ASP A 149 -8.53 -10.72 -0.98
N ILE A 150 -8.17 -9.43 -1.16
CA ILE A 150 -7.36 -8.98 -2.30
C ILE A 150 -6.02 -9.72 -2.32
N PHE A 151 -5.28 -9.72 -1.21
CA PHE A 151 -3.96 -10.36 -1.16
C PHE A 151 -4.03 -11.87 -1.34
N TYR A 152 -5.04 -12.52 -0.78
CA TYR A 152 -5.30 -13.94 -0.98
C TYR A 152 -5.58 -14.25 -2.45
N LEU A 153 -6.46 -13.49 -3.09
CA LEU A 153 -6.79 -13.67 -4.51
C LEU A 153 -5.59 -13.43 -5.41
N LEU A 154 -4.82 -12.37 -5.16
CA LEU A 154 -3.58 -12.09 -5.90
C LEU A 154 -2.59 -13.24 -5.79
N ARG A 155 -2.32 -13.71 -4.56
CA ARG A 155 -1.43 -14.85 -4.32
C ARG A 155 -1.91 -16.11 -5.03
N LYS A 156 -3.19 -16.44 -4.92
CA LYS A 156 -3.80 -17.60 -5.58
C LYS A 156 -3.65 -17.56 -7.10
N HIS A 157 -3.86 -16.40 -7.73
CA HIS A 157 -3.70 -16.27 -9.17
C HIS A 157 -2.24 -16.38 -9.62
N MET A 158 -1.30 -15.82 -8.86
CA MET A 158 0.13 -15.89 -9.20
C MET A 158 0.72 -17.28 -8.99
N SER A 159 0.29 -18.02 -7.95
CA SER A 159 0.69 -19.42 -7.76
C SER A 159 0.25 -20.34 -8.90
N ASN A 160 -0.88 -20.04 -9.55
CA ASN A 160 -1.35 -20.79 -10.72
C ASN A 160 -0.57 -20.49 -12.01
N GLN A 161 0.28 -19.47 -12.03
CA GLN A 161 1.04 -19.02 -13.21
C GLN A 161 2.56 -19.27 -13.07
N ASP A 162 2.99 -20.13 -12.14
CA ASP A 162 4.42 -20.39 -11.82
C ASP A 162 5.23 -19.11 -11.46
N LYS A 163 4.56 -18.05 -11.03
CA LYS A 163 5.14 -16.76 -10.63
C LYS A 163 5.19 -16.58 -9.11
N SER A 164 5.49 -17.65 -8.36
CA SER A 164 5.45 -17.61 -6.88
C SER A 164 6.44 -16.59 -6.28
N GLU A 165 7.61 -16.39 -6.89
CA GLU A 165 8.66 -15.47 -6.41
C GLU A 165 8.23 -13.99 -6.40
N LEU A 166 7.20 -13.62 -7.18
CA LEU A 166 6.64 -12.26 -7.16
C LEU A 166 5.77 -12.02 -5.94
N THR A 167 5.16 -13.07 -5.39
CA THR A 167 4.22 -12.93 -4.28
C THR A 167 4.89 -12.52 -2.98
N ASP A 168 6.15 -12.91 -2.80
CA ASP A 168 6.95 -12.56 -1.62
C ASP A 168 7.47 -11.10 -1.69
N ASN A 169 7.48 -10.49 -2.88
CA ASN A 169 7.98 -9.13 -3.11
C ASN A 169 6.88 -8.07 -3.30
N LEU A 170 5.59 -8.46 -3.34
CA LEU A 170 4.45 -7.56 -3.51
C LEU A 170 4.32 -6.51 -2.39
N ILE A 171 4.85 -6.80 -1.20
CA ILE A 171 4.73 -5.98 0.01
C ILE A 171 6.06 -5.94 0.78
N SER A 172 7.20 -6.00 0.08
CA SER A 172 8.49 -5.70 0.73
C SER A 172 8.74 -4.20 0.83
#